data_AF-A0A9Q4MTE2-F1
#
_entry.id   AF-A0A9Q4MTE2-F1
#
_cell.length_a   1.000
_cell.length_b   1.000
_cell.length_c   1.000
_cell.angle_alpha   90.00
_cell.angle_beta   90.00
_cell.angle_gamma   90.00
#
_symmetry.space_group_name_H-M   'P 1'
#
loop_
_entity.id
_entity.type
_entity.pdbx_description
1 polymer ?
#
loop_
_entity_poly.entity_id
_entity_poly.type
_entity_poly.pdbx_seq_one_letter_code
_entity_poly.pdbx_strand_id
1 'polypeptide(L)' 'VDGSVKVSAKLILKSTAIIKGDIYTQSLEIEPNARFNGACSMCSEKKKADK' A
#
# COMPACT_ATOMS: atom_id res chain seq x y z
N VAL A 1 6.29 11.15 1.97
CA VAL A 1 7.16 10.32 1.10
C VAL A 1 6.73 10.56 -0.32
N ASP A 2 7.67 10.88 -1.21
CA ASP A 2 7.41 11.02 -2.64
C ASP A 2 8.12 9.85 -3.35
N GLY A 3 7.36 8.98 -3.99
CA GLY A 3 7.86 7.76 -4.61
C GLY A 3 6.99 6.52 -4.38
N SER A 4 7.22 5.48 -5.18
CA SER A 4 6.41 4.26 -5.15
C SER A 4 6.71 3.42 -3.90
N VAL A 5 5.68 3.13 -3.11
CA VAL A 5 5.76 2.30 -1.89
C VAL A 5 5.41 0.87 -2.25
N LYS A 6 6.35 -0.07 -2.05
CA LYS A 6 6.12 -1.51 -2.28
C LYS A 6 6.24 -2.26 -0.95
N VAL A 7 5.16 -2.92 -0.56
CA VAL A 7 5.06 -3.72 0.67
C VAL A 7 4.49 -5.08 0.32
N SER A 8 5.14 -6.16 0.75
CA SER A 8 4.67 -7.51 0.42
C SER A 8 3.47 -7.98 1.24
N ALA A 9 3.31 -7.50 2.48
CA ALA A 9 2.30 -8.02 3.40
C ALA A 9 1.28 -6.96 3.82
N LYS A 10 1.61 -6.12 4.81
CA LYS A 10 0.67 -5.19 5.44
C LYS A 10 1.26 -3.79 5.49
N LEU A 11 0.55 -2.83 4.91
CA LEU A 11 0.85 -1.41 5.00
C LEU A 11 -0.20 -0.72 5.87
N ILE A 12 0.25 -0.01 6.90
CA ILE A 12 -0.62 0.75 7.81
C ILE A 12 -0.25 2.23 7.67
N LEU A 13 -1.19 3.03 7.16
CA LEU A 13 -1.05 4.48 7.17
C LEU A 13 -1.60 5.04 8.48
N LYS A 14 -0.71 5.69 9.23
CA LYS A 14 -1.10 6.43 10.44
C LYS A 14 -1.81 7.74 10.10
N SER A 15 -2.54 8.31 11.06
CA SER A 15 -3.26 9.58 10.90
C SER A 15 -2.43 10.76 10.36
N THR A 16 -1.11 10.76 10.55
CA THR A 16 -0.20 11.81 10.05
C THR A 16 0.54 11.41 8.77
N ALA A 17 0.28 10.22 8.23
CA ALA A 17 0.96 9.70 7.06
C ALA A 17 0.45 10.40 5.79
N ILE A 18 1.40 10.99 5.04
CA ILE A 18 1.15 11.57 3.73
C ILE A 18 2.05 10.85 2.71
N ILE A 19 1.41 10.04 1.86
CA ILE A 19 2.06 9.32 0.76
C ILE A 19 1.71 10.03 -0.55
N LYS A 20 2.72 10.32 -1.37
CA LYS A 20 2.56 10.82 -2.74
C LYS A 20 3.30 9.86 -3.67
N GLY A 21 2.57 9.17 -4.54
CA GLY A 21 3.10 8.13 -5.42
C GLY A 21 2.34 6.80 -5.30
N ASP A 22 2.80 5.82 -6.06
CA ASP A 22 2.09 4.56 -6.24
C ASP A 22 2.29 3.60 -5.06
N ILE A 23 1.21 3.01 -4.56
CA ILE A 23 1.23 2.05 -3.46
C ILE A 23 0.99 0.65 -4.01
N TYR A 24 1.92 -0.26 -3.75
CA TYR A 24 1.79 -1.68 -4.02
C TYR A 24 1.80 -2.43 -2.70
N THR A 25 0.68 -3.02 -2.29
CA THR A 25 0.57 -3.78 -1.04
C THR A 25 -0.39 -4.96 -1.17
N GLN A 26 -0.27 -5.96 -0.29
CA GLN A 26 -1.26 -7.03 -0.15
C GLN A 26 -2.45 -6.57 0.71
N SER A 27 -2.16 -5.95 1.85
CA SER A 27 -3.15 -5.44 2.81
C SER A 27 -2.87 -3.98 3.09
N LEU A 28 -3.91 -3.16 3.11
CA LEU A 28 -3.83 -1.72 3.36
C LEU A 28 -4.80 -1.35 4.49
N GLU A 29 -4.25 -0.83 5.58
CA GLU A 29 -5.01 -0.19 6.66
C GLU A 29 -4.75 1.31 6.63
N ILE A 30 -5.82 2.10 6.74
CA ILE A 30 -5.75 3.55 6.69
C ILE A 30 -6.45 4.09 7.93
N GLU A 31 -5.69 4.76 8.80
CA GLU A 31 -6.28 5.50 9.91
C GLU A 31 -6.97 6.77 9.41
N PRO A 32 -8.05 7.22 10.07
CA PRO A 32 -8.66 8.51 9.78
C PRO A 32 -7.60 9.64 9.90
N ASN A 33 -7.64 10.60 8.98
CA ASN A 33 -6.66 11.67 8.72
C ASN A 33 -5.43 11.30 7.85
N ALA A 34 -5.17 10.01 7.62
CA ALA A 34 -4.14 9.62 6.65
C ALA A 34 -4.52 10.08 5.24
N ARG A 35 -3.52 10.52 4.47
CA ARG A 35 -3.70 10.94 3.07
C ARG A 35 -2.72 10.21 2.17
N PHE A 36 -3.24 9.56 1.13
CA PHE A 36 -2.42 9.09 0.02
C PHE A 36 -2.86 9.80 -1.25
N ASN A 37 -1.90 10.10 -2.13
CA ASN A 37 -2.15 10.71 -3.43
C ASN A 37 -1.31 9.99 -4.48
N GLY A 38 -1.94 9.11 -5.24
CA GLY A 38 -1.29 8.25 -6.25
C GLY A 38 -2.14 7.03 -6.57
N ALA A 39 -1.63 6.11 -7.40
CA ALA A 39 -2.35 4.88 -7.70
C ALA A 39 -2.11 3.83 -6.62
N CYS A 40 -3.16 3.16 -6.14
CA CYS A 40 -3.02 1.99 -5.28
C CYS A 40 -3.25 0.72 -6.10
N SER A 41 -2.27 -0.16 -6.12
CA SER A 41 -2.32 -1.49 -6.72
C SER A 41 -2.22 -2.54 -5.63
N MET A 42 -3.34 -3.17 -5.31
CA MET A 42 -3.35 -4.28 -4.35
C MET A 42 -2.96 -5.57 -5.08
N CYS A 43 -1.70 -5.96 -4.97
CA CYS A 43 -1.25 -7.23 -5.53
C CYS A 43 -1.56 -8.31 -4.51
N SER A 44 -2.53 -9.16 -4.80
CA SER A 44 -2.66 -10.41 -4.07
C SER A 44 -1.45 -11.25 -4.43
N GLU A 45 -0.45 -11.39 -3.55
CA GLU A 45 0.51 -12.49 -3.69
C GLU A 45 -0.24 -13.81 -3.50
N LYS A 46 -0.99 -14.25 -4.50
CA LYS A 46 -1.06 -15.66 -4.86
C LYS A 46 0.23 -15.96 -5.59
N LYS A 47 1.33 -16.06 -4.85
CA LYS A 47 2.50 -16.75 -5.39
C LYS A 47 2.19 -18.24 -5.39
N LYS A 48 2.35 -18.80 -6.59
CA LYS A 48 2.22 -20.19 -7.02
C LYS A 48 0.80 -20.62 -7.34
N ALA A 49 0.47 -20.51 -8.64
CA ALA A 49 -0.20 -21.61 -9.31
C ALA A 49 0.56 -22.90 -8.93
N ASP A 50 -0.03 -23.65 -8.01
CA ASP A 50 0.30 -25.03 -7.73
C ASP A 50 0.21 -25.78 -9.07
N LYS A 51 1.26 -26.53 -9.39
CA LYS A 51 1.43 -27.25 -10.65
C LYS A 51 0.61 -28.52 -10.64
#